data_AF-A0A7J7YF51-F1
#
_entry.id   AF-A0A7J7YF51-F1
#
_cell.length_a   1.000
_cell.length_b   1.000
_cell.length_c   1.000
_cell.angle_alpha   90.00
_cell.angle_beta   90.00
_cell.angle_gamma   90.00
#
_symmetry.space_group_name_H-M   'P 1'
#
loop_
_entity.id
_entity.type
_entity.pdbx_description
1 polymer ?
#
loop_
_entity_poly.entity_id
_entity_poly.type
_entity_poly.pdbx_seq_one_letter_code
_entity_poly.pdbx_strand_id
1 'polypeptide(L)'
;MGDLLIDSLQDHLEKVKALRGEIAPLKENVSHVNDLARQLTTLGIQLSPYNLNILEDLNTRWKLLQVAVEDRIRQLHEAHRDFGPASQHFLSTSVQGPWVRAISPNKVPYYINHETQTTCWDHPKMTELYQSLADLHNVRFSAYRTAMKI
;
A
#
# COMPACT_ATOMS: atom_id res chain seq x y z
N MET A 1 5.88 -8.41 16.90
CA MET A 1 5.07 -9.00 15.82
C MET A 1 5.17 -8.19 14.53
N GLY A 2 5.18 -6.84 14.59
CA GLY A 2 5.41 -5.97 13.42
C GLY A 2 6.78 -6.13 12.76
N ASP A 3 7.88 -6.19 13.53
CA ASP A 3 9.23 -6.32 12.95
C ASP A 3 9.41 -7.62 12.16
N LEU A 4 8.88 -8.74 12.67
CA LEU A 4 8.88 -10.04 11.96
C LEU A 4 8.08 -10.00 10.64
N LEU A 5 7.01 -9.20 10.57
CA LEU A 5 6.22 -9.00 9.34
C LEU A 5 6.97 -8.13 8.33
N ILE A 6 7.70 -7.12 8.80
CA ILE A 6 8.52 -6.23 7.97
C ILE A 6 9.75 -6.97 7.42
N ASP A 7 10.42 -7.76 8.25
CA ASP A 7 11.55 -8.60 7.85
C ASP A 7 11.12 -9.63 6.79
N SER A 8 9.92 -10.21 6.95
CA SER A 8 9.32 -11.08 5.94
C SER A 8 9.06 -10.34 4.63
N LEU A 9 8.50 -9.12 4.67
CA LEU A 9 8.30 -8.28 3.47
C LEU A 9 9.64 -7.96 2.77
N GLN A 10 10.68 -7.66 3.55
CA GLN A 10 12.02 -7.39 3.03
C GLN A 10 12.62 -8.63 2.37
N ASP A 11 12.53 -9.80 3.00
CA ASP A 11 12.97 -11.07 2.44
C ASP A 11 12.23 -11.41 1.14
N HIS A 12 10.91 -11.20 1.11
CA HIS A 12 10.11 -11.37 -0.10
C HIS A 12 10.52 -10.40 -1.22
N LEU A 13 10.83 -9.14 -0.90
CA LEU A 13 11.30 -8.16 -1.88
C LEU A 13 12.63 -8.58 -2.49
N GLU A 14 13.58 -9.01 -1.68
CA GLU A 14 14.89 -9.48 -2.15
C GLU A 14 14.76 -10.75 -3.01
N LYS A 15 13.90 -11.70 -2.63
CA LYS A 15 13.60 -12.88 -3.45
C LYS A 15 13.05 -12.52 -4.83
N VAL A 16 12.13 -11.57 -4.92
CA VAL A 16 11.55 -11.15 -6.21
C VAL A 16 12.57 -10.37 -7.05
N LYS A 17 13.45 -9.57 -6.43
CA LYS A 17 14.57 -8.93 -7.13
C LYS A 17 15.59 -9.95 -7.67
N ALA A 18 15.88 -10.99 -6.90
CA ALA A 18 16.74 -12.08 -7.33
C ALA A 18 16.11 -12.80 -8.55
N LEU A 19 14.83 -13.16 -8.47
CA LEU A 19 14.08 -13.74 -9.59
C LEU A 19 14.13 -12.84 -10.83
N ARG A 20 13.98 -11.52 -10.68
CA ARG A 20 14.14 -10.56 -11.80
C ARG A 20 15.52 -10.67 -12.47
N GLY A 21 16.57 -10.87 -11.68
CA GLY A 21 17.92 -11.11 -12.18
C GLY A 21 18.05 -12.44 -12.91
N GLU A 22 17.47 -13.51 -12.35
CA GLU A 22 17.49 -14.86 -12.94
C GLU A 22 16.76 -14.95 -14.28
N ILE A 23 15.66 -14.22 -14.45
CA ILE A 23 14.91 -14.22 -15.71
C ILE A 23 15.49 -13.27 -16.77
N ALA A 24 16.37 -12.33 -16.40
CA ALA A 24 16.98 -11.38 -17.33
C ALA A 24 17.59 -12.03 -18.60
N PRO A 25 18.36 -13.14 -18.52
CA PRO A 25 18.90 -13.80 -19.72
C PRO A 25 17.83 -14.41 -20.64
N LEU A 26 16.60 -14.68 -20.16
CA LEU A 26 15.53 -15.18 -21.03
C LEU A 26 15.16 -14.18 -22.13
N LYS A 27 15.37 -12.87 -21.89
CA LYS A 27 15.21 -11.83 -22.92
C LYS A 27 16.08 -12.11 -24.13
N GLU A 28 17.35 -12.46 -23.90
CA GLU A 28 18.31 -12.74 -24.96
C GLU A 28 17.91 -13.99 -25.73
N ASN A 29 17.42 -15.02 -25.04
CA ASN A 29 16.90 -16.23 -25.68
C ASN A 29 15.68 -15.92 -26.58
N VAL A 30 14.72 -15.13 -26.11
CA VAL A 30 13.55 -14.72 -26.90
C VAL A 30 13.97 -13.87 -28.11
N SER A 31 14.91 -12.94 -27.93
CA SER A 31 15.50 -12.16 -29.02
C SER A 31 16.18 -13.05 -30.05
N HIS A 32 16.99 -14.01 -29.61
CA HIS A 32 17.69 -14.94 -30.49
C HIS A 32 16.72 -15.78 -31.33
N VAL A 33 15.66 -16.32 -30.73
CA VAL A 33 14.63 -17.07 -31.47
C VAL A 33 13.91 -16.19 -32.50
N ASN A 34 13.60 -14.93 -32.15
CA ASN A 34 13.05 -13.98 -33.10
C ASN A 34 14.01 -13.67 -34.26
N ASP A 35 15.31 -13.57 -33.99
CA ASP A 35 16.32 -13.30 -35.01
C ASP A 35 16.49 -14.48 -35.95
N LEU A 36 16.47 -15.72 -35.44
CA LEU A 36 16.46 -16.93 -36.26
C LEU A 36 15.21 -16.99 -37.15
N ALA A 37 14.03 -16.66 -36.61
CA ALA A 37 12.79 -16.60 -37.38
C ALA A 37 12.86 -15.55 -38.51
N ARG A 38 13.46 -14.40 -38.25
CA ARG A 38 13.73 -13.37 -39.28
C ARG A 38 14.71 -13.88 -40.33
N GLN A 39 15.82 -14.51 -39.94
CA GLN A 39 16.82 -15.05 -40.86
C GLN A 39 16.20 -16.08 -41.82
N LEU A 40 15.40 -17.02 -41.31
CA LEU A 40 14.68 -17.98 -42.15
C LEU A 40 13.80 -17.28 -43.20
N THR A 41 13.04 -16.28 -42.75
CA THR A 41 12.21 -15.47 -43.65
C THR A 41 13.05 -14.76 -44.72
N THR A 42 14.22 -14.20 -44.36
CA THR A 42 15.13 -13.55 -45.32
C THR A 42 15.76 -14.52 -46.32
N LEU A 43 15.95 -15.78 -45.94
CA LEU A 43 16.43 -16.84 -46.84
C LEU A 43 15.31 -17.39 -47.75
N GLY A 44 14.12 -16.81 -47.71
CA GLY A 44 12.96 -17.26 -48.49
C GLY A 44 12.23 -18.46 -47.89
N ILE A 45 12.59 -18.90 -46.68
CA ILE A 45 11.94 -19.99 -45.97
C ILE A 45 10.76 -19.41 -45.18
N GLN A 46 9.54 -19.66 -45.64
CA GLN A 46 8.33 -19.22 -44.94
C GLN A 46 8.05 -20.11 -43.73
N LEU A 47 7.90 -19.51 -42.56
CA LEU A 47 7.42 -20.19 -41.36
C LEU A 47 5.94 -20.53 -41.50
N SER A 48 5.55 -21.72 -41.03
CA SER A 48 4.14 -22.10 -41.00
C SER A 48 3.34 -21.19 -40.07
N PRO A 49 2.02 -21.00 -40.31
CA PRO A 49 1.16 -20.23 -39.41
C PRO A 49 1.20 -20.72 -37.96
N TYR A 50 1.36 -22.03 -37.76
CA TYR A 50 1.52 -22.64 -36.46
C TYR A 50 2.79 -22.16 -35.73
N ASN A 51 3.94 -22.16 -36.43
CA ASN A 51 5.21 -21.71 -35.84
C ASN A 51 5.21 -20.21 -35.54
N LEU A 52 4.59 -19.40 -36.39
CA LEU A 52 4.42 -17.97 -36.15
C LEU A 52 3.58 -17.70 -34.89
N ASN A 53 2.48 -18.43 -34.72
CA ASN A 53 1.63 -18.30 -33.54
C ASN A 53 2.38 -18.69 -32.25
N ILE A 54 3.22 -19.73 -32.28
CA ILE A 54 4.08 -20.09 -31.13
C ILE A 54 5.08 -18.97 -30.82
N LEU A 55 5.69 -18.37 -31.84
CA LEU A 55 6.64 -17.27 -31.67
C LEU A 55 5.95 -16.04 -31.05
N GLU A 56 4.75 -15.69 -31.51
CA GLU A 56 3.95 -14.60 -30.95
C GLU A 56 3.52 -14.88 -29.50
N ASP A 57 3.06 -16.10 -29.20
CA ASP A 57 2.71 -16.53 -27.84
C ASP A 57 3.92 -16.44 -26.90
N LEU A 58 5.09 -16.93 -27.33
CA LEU A 58 6.33 -16.83 -26.55
C LEU A 58 6.68 -15.36 -26.25
N ASN A 59 6.63 -14.49 -27.25
CA ASN A 59 6.89 -13.06 -27.08
C ASN A 59 5.89 -12.39 -26.12
N THR A 60 4.62 -12.78 -26.21
CA THR A 60 3.55 -12.24 -25.35
C THR A 60 3.74 -12.68 -23.91
N ARG A 61 4.00 -13.97 -23.69
CA ARG A 61 4.26 -14.52 -22.34
C ARG A 61 5.50 -13.93 -21.71
N TRP A 62 6.56 -13.71 -22.48
CA TRP A 62 7.76 -13.04 -21.99
C TRP A 62 7.45 -11.62 -21.50
N LYS A 63 6.71 -10.82 -22.28
CA LYS A 63 6.29 -9.47 -21.88
C LYS A 63 5.42 -9.50 -20.63
N LEU A 64 4.44 -10.41 -20.57
CA LEU A 64 3.56 -10.54 -19.41
C LEU A 64 4.34 -10.92 -18.14
N LEU A 65 5.30 -11.83 -18.25
CA LEU A 65 6.17 -12.21 -17.14
C LEU A 65 6.98 -11.00 -16.63
N GLN A 66 7.57 -10.22 -17.54
CA GLN A 66 8.31 -9.02 -17.17
C GLN A 66 7.43 -8.03 -16.40
N VAL A 67 6.24 -7.71 -16.93
CA VAL A 67 5.29 -6.80 -16.28
C VAL A 67 4.86 -7.32 -14.91
N ALA A 68 4.54 -8.61 -14.79
CA ALA A 68 4.12 -9.21 -13.52
C ALA A 68 5.20 -9.13 -12.43
N VAL A 69 6.48 -9.32 -12.79
CA VAL A 69 7.59 -9.19 -11.84
C VAL A 69 7.79 -7.75 -11.42
N GLU A 70 7.76 -6.81 -12.35
CA GLU A 70 7.87 -5.37 -12.05
C GLU A 70 6.71 -4.89 -11.16
N ASP A 71 5.49 -5.31 -11.45
CA ASP A 71 4.31 -5.03 -10.64
C ASP A 71 4.42 -5.60 -9.23
N ARG A 72 4.93 -6.82 -9.08
CA ARG A 72 5.13 -7.42 -7.75
C ARG A 72 6.15 -6.65 -6.93
N ILE A 73 7.25 -6.21 -7.54
CA ILE A 73 8.27 -5.38 -6.88
C ILE A 73 7.65 -4.05 -6.42
N ARG A 74 6.82 -3.42 -7.26
CA ARG A 74 6.12 -2.18 -6.94
C ARG A 74 5.19 -2.35 -5.73
N GLN A 75 4.34 -3.38 -5.75
CA GLN A 75 3.43 -3.68 -4.63
C GLN A 75 4.18 -3.94 -3.32
N LEU A 76 5.31 -4.65 -3.36
CA LEU A 76 6.11 -4.91 -2.17
C LEU A 76 6.79 -3.64 -1.64
N HIS A 77 7.24 -2.73 -2.50
CA HIS A 77 7.75 -1.42 -2.06
C HIS A 77 6.65 -0.55 -1.45
N GLU A 78 5.44 -0.56 -2.00
CA GLU A 78 4.29 0.15 -1.44
C GLU A 78 3.95 -0.41 -0.05
N ALA A 79 3.85 -1.73 0.09
CA ALA A 79 3.66 -2.37 1.38
C ALA A 79 4.79 -2.04 2.37
N HIS A 80 6.04 -2.00 1.93
CA HIS A 80 7.15 -1.63 2.81
C HIS A 80 7.10 -0.17 3.26
N ARG A 81 6.60 0.75 2.42
CA ARG A 81 6.33 2.14 2.85
C ARG A 81 5.20 2.23 3.86
N ASP A 82 4.12 1.52 3.59
CA ASP A 82 2.88 1.65 4.37
C ASP A 82 2.94 0.89 5.69
N PHE A 83 3.74 -0.16 5.77
CA PHE A 83 3.84 -1.03 6.95
C PHE A 83 5.25 -1.13 7.54
N GLY A 84 6.24 -0.44 6.97
CA GLY A 84 7.62 -0.44 7.47
C GLY A 84 7.79 0.28 8.82
N PRO A 85 9.00 0.27 9.41
CA PRO A 85 9.22 0.78 10.77
C PRO A 85 8.96 2.28 10.91
N ALA A 86 9.13 3.03 9.81
CA ALA A 86 8.82 4.46 9.74
C ALA A 86 7.33 4.74 9.49
N SER A 87 6.53 3.72 9.18
CA SER A 87 5.11 3.87 8.92
C SER A 87 4.36 4.15 10.23
N GLN A 88 3.44 5.12 10.18
CA GLN A 88 2.54 5.41 11.30
C GLN A 88 1.22 4.62 11.18
N HIS A 89 1.18 3.58 10.33
CA HIS A 89 -0.04 2.83 10.02
C HIS A 89 -0.64 2.17 11.26
N PHE A 90 0.19 1.74 12.22
CA PHE A 90 -0.28 1.21 13.51
C PHE A 90 -1.15 2.21 14.30
N LEU A 91 -1.02 3.52 14.04
CA LEU A 91 -1.84 4.56 14.66
C LEU A 91 -3.16 4.80 13.94
N SER A 92 -3.42 4.17 12.79
CA SER A 92 -4.72 4.29 12.10
C SER A 92 -5.88 3.82 12.99
N THR A 93 -5.65 2.81 13.83
CA THR A 93 -6.62 2.28 14.80
C THR A 93 -6.82 3.17 16.04
N SER A 94 -6.07 4.27 16.18
CA SER A 94 -6.20 5.18 17.33
C SER A 94 -7.59 5.84 17.41
N VAL A 95 -8.24 6.00 16.26
CA VAL A 95 -9.59 6.55 16.15
C VAL A 95 -10.53 5.54 15.48
N GLN A 96 -11.80 5.66 15.81
CA GLN A 96 -12.87 4.86 15.20
C GLN A 96 -13.61 5.71 14.15
N GLY A 97 -14.16 5.06 13.13
CA GLY A 97 -15.04 5.73 12.16
C GLY A 97 -16.18 6.48 12.87
N PRO A 98 -16.55 7.69 12.44
CA PRO A 98 -16.18 8.38 11.17
C PRO A 98 -14.87 9.18 11.21
N TRP A 99 -14.08 9.08 12.28
CA TRP A 99 -12.85 9.84 12.44
C TRP A 99 -11.64 9.16 11.81
N VAL A 100 -10.77 9.95 11.18
CA VAL A 100 -9.50 9.51 10.61
C VAL A 100 -8.37 10.39 11.12
N ARG A 101 -7.26 9.77 11.54
CA ARG A 101 -6.03 10.48 11.93
C ARG A 101 -5.18 10.77 10.70
N ALA A 102 -4.76 12.02 10.56
CA ALA A 102 -3.83 12.47 9.53
C ALA A 102 -2.62 13.17 10.15
N ILE A 103 -1.58 13.41 9.34
CA ILE A 103 -0.35 14.11 9.74
C ILE A 103 -0.17 15.34 8.86
N SER A 104 -0.03 16.51 9.49
CA SER A 104 0.25 17.77 8.79
C SER A 104 1.67 17.79 8.21
N PRO A 105 1.99 18.72 7.28
CA PRO A 105 3.37 18.88 6.78
C PRO A 105 4.41 19.07 7.88
N ASN A 106 4.03 19.72 8.98
CA ASN A 106 4.88 19.96 10.16
C ASN A 106 4.96 18.75 11.12
N LYS A 107 4.51 17.57 10.69
CA LYS A 107 4.51 16.32 11.47
C LYS A 107 3.62 16.33 12.72
N VAL A 108 2.69 17.28 12.81
CA VAL A 108 1.69 17.32 13.89
C VAL A 108 0.45 16.51 13.49
N PRO A 109 0.00 15.56 14.32
CA PRO A 109 -1.25 14.83 14.08
C PRO A 109 -2.48 15.73 14.15
N TYR A 110 -3.46 15.46 13.31
CA TYR A 110 -4.79 16.06 13.38
C TYR A 110 -5.85 15.02 13.00
N TYR A 111 -7.10 15.30 13.33
CA TYR A 111 -8.22 14.37 13.16
C TYR A 111 -9.25 14.97 12.20
N ILE A 112 -9.72 14.14 11.29
CA ILE A 112 -10.69 14.49 10.25
C ILE A 112 -11.97 13.71 10.54
N ASN A 113 -13.11 14.39 10.64
CA ASN A 113 -14.41 13.75 10.67
C ASN A 113 -14.98 13.72 9.25
N HIS A 114 -15.13 12.53 8.68
CA HIS A 114 -15.66 12.38 7.31
C HIS A 114 -17.18 12.58 7.21
N GLU A 115 -17.91 12.45 8.31
CA GLU A 115 -19.36 12.67 8.35
C GLU A 115 -19.67 14.17 8.34
N THR A 116 -18.97 14.95 9.16
CA THR A 116 -19.20 16.40 9.28
C THR A 116 -18.26 17.24 8.41
N GLN A 117 -17.29 16.61 7.73
CA GLN A 117 -16.26 17.28 6.93
C GLN A 117 -15.48 18.34 7.74
N THR A 118 -15.21 18.06 9.01
CA THR A 118 -14.48 18.95 9.92
C THR A 118 -13.11 18.40 10.25
N THR A 119 -12.19 19.29 10.66
CA THR A 119 -10.87 18.91 11.16
C THR A 119 -10.63 19.52 12.53
N CYS A 120 -9.92 18.80 13.40
CA CYS A 120 -9.55 19.27 14.73
C CYS A 120 -8.17 18.75 15.14
N TRP A 121 -7.57 19.45 16.11
CA TRP A 121 -6.29 19.05 16.69
C TRP A 121 -6.48 18.10 17.88
N ASP A 122 -7.62 18.20 18.56
CA ASP A 122 -7.95 17.38 19.72
C ASP A 122 -8.51 16.02 19.31
N HIS A 123 -8.15 14.99 20.09
CA HIS A 123 -8.65 13.65 19.87
C HIS A 123 -10.15 13.54 20.25
N PRO A 124 -11.03 13.02 19.37
CA PRO A 124 -12.49 13.06 19.57
C PRO A 124 -12.95 12.43 20.88
N LYS A 125 -12.38 11.26 21.23
CA LYS A 125 -12.65 10.59 22.52
C LYS A 125 -12.25 11.42 23.74
N MET A 126 -11.16 12.19 23.65
CA MET A 126 -10.72 13.03 24.77
C MET A 126 -11.68 14.21 24.93
N THR A 127 -12.10 14.82 23.83
CA THR A 127 -13.12 15.88 23.80
C THR A 127 -14.44 15.41 24.41
N GLU A 128 -14.89 14.20 24.05
CA GLU A 128 -16.10 13.58 24.62
C GLU A 128 -16.00 13.37 26.14
N LEU A 129 -14.86 12.86 26.61
CA LEU A 129 -14.63 12.65 28.05
C LEU A 129 -14.59 13.97 28.83
N TYR A 130 -13.96 15.00 28.28
CA TYR A 130 -13.93 16.32 28.91
C TYR A 130 -15.31 16.97 28.96
N GLN A 131 -16.09 16.84 27.90
CA GLN A 131 -17.47 17.33 27.88
C GLN A 131 -18.32 16.61 28.94
N SER A 132 -18.21 15.30 29.01
CA SER A 132 -18.92 14.48 30.01
C SER A 132 -18.55 14.88 31.45
N LEU A 133 -17.26 15.15 31.71
CA LEU A 133 -16.80 15.62 33.01
C LEU A 133 -17.38 17.01 33.36
N ALA A 134 -17.41 17.91 32.39
CA ALA A 134 -17.97 19.25 32.55
C ALA A 134 -19.48 19.19 32.86
N ASP A 135 -20.22 18.33 32.16
CA ASP A 135 -21.65 18.13 32.38
C ASP A 135 -21.93 17.59 33.79
N LEU A 136 -21.16 16.61 34.24
CA LEU A 136 -21.24 16.10 35.63
C LEU A 136 -20.92 17.17 36.66
N HIS A 137 -19.90 18.00 36.41
CA HIS A 137 -19.57 19.13 37.27
C HIS A 137 -20.74 20.13 37.33
N ASN A 138 -21.34 20.48 36.19
CA ASN A 138 -22.47 21.40 36.11
C ASN A 138 -23.69 20.88 36.87
N VAL A 139 -24.00 19.59 36.80
CA VAL A 139 -25.07 18.97 37.59
C VAL A 139 -24.76 19.05 39.09
N ARG A 140 -23.55 18.68 39.50
CA ARG A 140 -23.17 18.72 40.92
C ARG A 140 -23.22 20.14 41.49
N PHE A 141 -22.70 21.13 40.75
CA PHE A 141 -22.69 22.52 41.20
C PHE A 141 -24.07 23.17 41.14
N SER A 142 -24.93 22.82 40.17
CA SER A 142 -26.31 23.30 40.14
C SER A 142 -27.14 22.72 41.28
N ALA A 143 -26.98 21.43 41.60
CA ALA A 143 -27.60 20.80 42.77
C ALA A 143 -27.16 21.48 44.08
N TYR A 144 -25.86 21.73 44.24
CA TYR A 144 -25.33 22.45 45.41
C TYR A 144 -25.86 23.90 45.50
N ARG A 145 -25.90 24.63 44.37
CA ARG A 145 -26.46 26.00 44.32
C ARG A 145 -27.93 26.03 44.73
N THR A 146 -28.71 25.03 44.33
CA THR A 146 -30.12 24.92 44.72
C THR A 146 -30.25 24.55 46.20
N ALA A 147 -29.45 23.60 46.68
CA ALA A 147 -29.45 23.17 48.07
C ALA A 147 -28.94 24.24 49.06
N MET A 148 -28.13 25.21 48.62
CA MET A 148 -27.73 26.37 49.44
C MET A 148 -28.71 27.55 49.38
N LYS A 149 -29.71 27.51 48.49
CA LYS A 149 -30.73 28.58 48.35
C LYS A 149 -31.98 28.36 49.22
N ILE A 150 -32.02 27.26 49.97
CA ILE A 150 -33.00 26.94 51.02
C ILE A 150 -32.36 27.19 52.39
#